data_AF-A0A955C5Z8-F1
#
_entry.id   AF-A0A955C5Z8-F1
#
_cell.length_a   1.000
_cell.length_b   1.000
_cell.length_c   1.000
_cell.angle_alpha   90.00
_cell.angle_beta   90.00
_cell.angle_gamma   90.00
#
_symmetry.space_group_name_H-M   'P 1'
#
loop_
_entity.id
_entity.type
_entity.pdbx_description
1 polymer ?
#
loop_
_entity_poly.entity_id
_entity_poly.type
_entity_poly.pdbx_seq_one_letter_code
_entity_poly.pdbx_strand_id
1 'polypeptide(L)'
;MRMLHLLTSVALVALLSATCVAADAVRLFDGKSLSGWDVPDGKGQEGHWKVVEGALVAENPNKVGSVLWTSKKYHDYEIELEYRTPSEYYDSGVMLRGDGHQVQIGISGSL
;
A
#
# COMPACT_ATOMS: atom_id res chain seq x y z
N MET A 1 -10.77 56.52 -3.43
CA MET A 1 -9.56 55.72 -3.17
C MET A 1 -9.93 54.57 -2.24
N ARG A 2 -9.58 53.31 -2.59
CA ARG A 2 -9.43 52.14 -1.70
C ARG A 2 -10.60 51.18 -1.35
N MET A 3 -11.82 51.30 -1.87
CA MET A 3 -12.90 50.34 -1.50
C MET A 3 -13.34 49.34 -2.59
N LEU A 4 -12.79 49.41 -3.81
CA LEU A 4 -13.18 48.53 -4.92
C LEU A 4 -12.22 47.35 -5.18
N HIS A 5 -11.03 47.35 -4.55
CA HIS A 5 -10.06 46.25 -4.69
C HIS A 5 -10.21 45.15 -3.63
N LEU A 6 -10.91 45.43 -2.52
CA LEU A 6 -11.02 44.48 -1.40
C LEU A 6 -12.03 43.35 -1.69
N LEU A 7 -13.05 43.62 -2.51
CA LEU A 7 -14.09 42.65 -2.88
C LEU A 7 -13.65 41.67 -3.97
N THR A 8 -12.74 42.08 -4.87
CA THR A 8 -12.15 41.18 -5.88
C THR A 8 -11.14 40.21 -5.29
N SER A 9 -10.44 40.59 -4.21
CA SER A 9 -9.45 39.71 -3.54
C SER A 9 -10.08 38.55 -2.76
N VAL A 10 -11.27 38.71 -2.18
CA VAL A 10 -11.92 37.63 -1.41
C VAL A 10 -12.51 36.56 -2.34
N ALA A 11 -13.00 36.93 -3.51
CA ALA A 11 -13.53 35.99 -4.50
C ALA A 11 -12.44 35.09 -5.12
N LEU A 12 -11.21 35.60 -5.28
CA LEU A 12 -10.10 34.82 -5.82
C LEU A 12 -9.54 33.80 -4.81
N VAL A 13 -9.61 34.09 -3.50
CA VAL A 13 -9.16 33.17 -2.45
C VAL A 13 -10.13 32.00 -2.24
N ALA A 14 -11.44 32.20 -2.48
CA ALA A 14 -12.43 31.13 -2.36
C ALA A 14 -12.33 30.04 -3.46
N LEU A 15 -11.79 30.39 -4.64
CA LEU A 15 -11.57 29.43 -5.75
C LEU A 15 -10.33 28.54 -5.57
N LEU A 16 -9.44 28.83 -4.60
CA LEU A 16 -8.33 27.95 -4.22
C LEU A 16 -8.72 26.90 -3.17
N SER A 17 -10.01 26.67 -2.97
CA SER A 17 -10.48 25.45 -2.31
C SER A 17 -10.09 24.28 -3.22
N ALA A 18 -8.88 23.76 -3.03
CA ALA A 18 -8.34 22.63 -3.75
C ALA A 18 -9.38 21.50 -3.70
N THR A 19 -10.07 21.29 -4.81
CA THR A 19 -10.90 20.12 -5.00
C THR A 19 -9.93 18.94 -5.01
N CYS A 20 -9.78 18.28 -3.85
CA CYS A 20 -9.12 17.00 -3.76
C CYS A 20 -9.99 15.99 -4.52
N VAL A 21 -9.78 15.90 -5.82
CA VAL A 21 -10.35 14.80 -6.60
C VAL A 21 -9.54 13.57 -6.21
N ALA A 22 -10.22 12.59 -5.61
CA ALA A 22 -9.61 11.29 -5.34
C ALA A 22 -9.07 10.72 -6.65
N ALA A 23 -7.83 10.25 -6.64
CA ALA A 23 -7.24 9.60 -7.81
C ALA A 23 -8.04 8.34 -8.16
N ASP A 24 -8.04 7.97 -9.44
CA ASP A 24 -8.61 6.69 -9.86
C ASP A 24 -7.92 5.53 -9.14
N ALA A 25 -8.70 4.55 -8.70
CA ALA A 25 -8.18 3.37 -8.02
C ALA A 25 -7.25 2.59 -8.96
N VAL A 26 -6.03 2.31 -8.48
CA VAL A 26 -5.05 1.50 -9.21
C VAL A 26 -5.06 0.08 -8.66
N ARG A 27 -5.34 -0.91 -9.53
CA ARG A 27 -5.27 -2.31 -9.16
C ARG A 27 -3.81 -2.75 -9.04
N LEU A 28 -3.35 -3.00 -7.81
CA LEU A 28 -1.98 -3.44 -7.51
C LEU A 28 -1.72 -4.92 -7.85
N PHE A 29 -2.75 -5.76 -7.79
CA PHE A 29 -2.64 -7.19 -8.08
C PHE A 29 -3.66 -7.61 -9.14
N ASP A 30 -3.18 -8.27 -10.19
CA ASP A 30 -3.96 -8.66 -11.37
C ASP A 30 -4.67 -10.02 -11.22
N GLY A 31 -4.44 -10.74 -10.11
CA GLY A 31 -4.95 -12.08 -9.88
C GLY A 31 -4.21 -13.17 -10.66
N LYS A 32 -3.08 -12.86 -11.30
CA LYS A 32 -2.42 -13.77 -12.25
C LYS A 32 -0.93 -13.90 -12.01
N SER A 33 -0.27 -12.81 -11.63
CA SER A 33 1.18 -12.76 -11.58
C SER A 33 1.70 -11.77 -10.53
N LEU A 34 2.99 -11.84 -10.26
CA LEU A 34 3.70 -10.83 -9.47
C LEU A 34 4.19 -9.66 -10.35
N SER A 35 3.57 -9.44 -11.50
CA SER A 35 3.92 -8.29 -12.36
C SER A 35 3.67 -6.98 -11.61
N GLY A 36 4.67 -6.10 -11.59
CA GLY A 36 4.62 -4.85 -10.82
C GLY A 36 5.00 -4.99 -9.35
N TRP A 37 5.49 -6.17 -8.94
CA TRP A 37 6.05 -6.42 -7.62
C TRP A 37 7.54 -6.79 -7.73
N ASP A 38 8.34 -6.25 -6.82
CA ASP A 38 9.73 -6.60 -6.62
C ASP A 38 9.81 -7.70 -5.56
N VAL A 39 10.09 -8.92 -6.00
CA VAL A 39 10.33 -10.07 -5.12
C VAL A 39 11.76 -9.98 -4.60
N PRO A 40 11.99 -9.93 -3.27
CA PRO A 40 13.33 -9.81 -2.73
C PRO A 40 14.23 -10.96 -3.19
N ASP A 41 15.44 -10.63 -3.61
CA ASP A 41 16.47 -11.63 -3.94
C ASP A 41 16.83 -12.50 -2.72
N GLY A 42 17.32 -13.72 -2.98
CA GLY A 42 17.72 -14.65 -1.92
C GLY A 42 16.52 -15.32 -1.24
N LYS A 43 16.47 -15.26 0.10
CA LYS A 43 15.43 -15.95 0.90
C LYS A 43 14.01 -15.59 0.45
N GLY A 44 13.78 -14.38 -0.07
CA GLY A 44 12.47 -13.96 -0.59
C GLY A 44 11.97 -14.74 -1.83
N GLN A 45 12.86 -15.40 -2.57
CA GLN A 45 12.51 -16.26 -3.71
C GLN A 45 12.29 -17.73 -3.32
N GLU A 46 12.56 -18.11 -2.06
CA GLU A 46 12.42 -19.49 -1.58
C GLU A 46 10.96 -19.88 -1.28
N GLY A 47 10.02 -19.46 -2.13
CA GLY A 47 8.60 -19.81 -2.03
C GLY A 47 7.76 -18.93 -1.08
N HIS A 48 8.31 -17.80 -0.63
CA HIS A 48 7.57 -16.88 0.25
C HIS A 48 6.37 -16.23 -0.43
N TRP A 49 6.45 -15.96 -1.73
CA TRP A 49 5.42 -15.25 -2.48
C TRP A 49 5.05 -16.05 -3.72
N LYS A 50 3.76 -16.34 -3.86
CA LYS A 50 3.22 -17.06 -5.02
C LYS A 50 1.82 -16.59 -5.34
N VAL A 51 1.39 -16.85 -6.57
CA VAL A 51 0.00 -16.66 -6.98
C VAL A 51 -0.66 -18.02 -7.06
N VAL A 52 -1.72 -18.22 -6.27
CA VAL A 52 -2.49 -19.48 -6.25
C VAL A 52 -3.96 -19.13 -6.34
N GLU A 53 -4.64 -19.72 -7.34
CA GLU A 53 -6.09 -19.58 -7.53
C GLU A 53 -6.59 -18.12 -7.53
N GLY A 54 -5.82 -17.22 -8.14
CA GLY A 54 -6.19 -15.81 -8.23
C GLY A 54 -5.85 -14.97 -7.00
N ALA A 55 -5.19 -15.54 -5.98
CA ALA A 55 -4.79 -14.85 -4.76
C ALA A 55 -3.25 -14.74 -4.67
N LEU A 56 -2.79 -13.61 -4.12
CA LEU A 56 -1.42 -13.47 -3.65
C LEU A 56 -1.29 -14.21 -2.32
N VAL A 57 -0.41 -15.21 -2.27
CA VAL A 57 -0.20 -16.07 -1.10
C VAL A 57 1.19 -15.81 -0.52
N ALA A 58 1.20 -15.51 0.77
CA ALA A 58 2.40 -15.37 1.59
C ALA A 58 2.66 -16.66 2.37
N GLU A 59 3.89 -17.17 2.30
CA GLU A 59 4.35 -18.31 3.10
C GLU A 59 5.69 -17.99 3.77
N ASN A 60 6.01 -18.73 4.83
CA ASN A 60 7.25 -18.59 5.56
C ASN A 60 7.90 -19.97 5.79
N PRO A 61 8.36 -20.65 4.72
CA PRO A 61 8.86 -22.03 4.82
C PRO A 61 10.10 -22.14 5.71
N ASN A 62 10.92 -21.09 5.77
CA ASN A 62 12.22 -21.10 6.44
C ASN A 62 12.25 -20.28 7.74
N LYS A 63 11.09 -19.85 8.25
CA LYS A 63 10.94 -18.99 9.45
C LYS A 63 11.74 -17.67 9.36
N VAL A 64 11.86 -17.12 8.15
CA VAL A 64 12.52 -15.83 7.89
C VAL A 64 11.51 -14.88 7.27
N GLY A 65 11.44 -13.65 7.78
CA GLY A 65 10.57 -12.63 7.21
C GLY A 65 10.97 -12.29 5.77
N SER A 66 9.96 -12.04 4.92
CA SER A 66 10.13 -11.54 3.57
C SER A 66 9.06 -10.48 3.32
N VAL A 67 9.40 -9.41 2.62
CA VAL A 67 8.46 -8.33 2.27
C VAL A 67 8.39 -8.21 0.76
N LEU A 68 7.19 -8.31 0.20
CA LEU A 68 6.96 -8.07 -1.22
C LEU A 68 6.68 -6.58 -1.45
N TRP A 69 7.47 -5.95 -2.32
CA TRP A 69 7.36 -4.51 -2.58
C TRP A 69 6.70 -4.24 -3.92
N THR A 70 5.91 -3.17 -4.04
CA THR A 70 5.49 -2.70 -5.36
C THR A 70 6.68 -2.09 -6.10
N SER A 71 6.87 -2.41 -7.38
CA SER A 71 7.94 -1.80 -8.19
C SER A 71 7.75 -0.28 -8.37
N LYS A 72 6.50 0.18 -8.30
CA LYS A 72 6.15 1.61 -8.28
C LYS A 72 6.18 2.15 -6.85
N LYS A 73 6.54 3.42 -6.72
CA LYS A 73 6.46 4.18 -5.47
C LYS A 73 5.21 5.05 -5.47
N TYR A 74 4.54 5.11 -4.33
CA TYR A 74 3.34 5.93 -4.11
C TYR A 74 3.59 6.93 -2.98
N HIS A 75 3.01 8.14 -3.08
CA HIS A 75 3.13 9.16 -2.04
C HIS A 75 1.85 9.19 -1.18
N ASP A 76 0.87 10.02 -1.53
CA ASP A 76 -0.43 10.05 -0.88
C ASP A 76 -1.36 9.05 -1.57
N TYR A 77 -1.90 8.12 -0.81
CA TYR A 77 -2.74 7.05 -1.34
C TYR A 77 -3.75 6.59 -0.29
N GLU A 78 -4.84 6.01 -0.79
CA GLU A 78 -5.74 5.14 -0.05
C GLU A 78 -5.49 3.71 -0.54
N ILE A 79 -5.44 2.75 0.38
CA ILE A 79 -5.25 1.34 0.04
C ILE A 79 -6.40 0.52 0.60
N GLU A 80 -6.98 -0.28 -0.28
CA GLU A 80 -8.00 -1.28 0.05
C GLU A 80 -7.45 -2.66 -0.30
N LEU A 81 -7.59 -3.61 0.62
CA LEU A 81 -7.24 -5.00 0.40
C LEU A 81 -8.12 -5.90 1.25
N GLU A 82 -8.24 -7.14 0.80
CA GLU A 82 -8.81 -8.24 1.55
C GLU A 82 -7.73 -9.27 1.83
N TYR A 83 -7.81 -9.94 2.98
CA TYR A 83 -6.91 -11.03 3.33
C TYR A 83 -7.68 -12.16 3.99
N ARG A 84 -7.11 -13.36 3.92
CA ARG A 84 -7.58 -14.55 4.63
C ARG A 84 -6.38 -15.29 5.21
N THR A 85 -6.56 -15.91 6.37
CA THR A 85 -5.55 -16.77 6.99
C THR A 85 -6.21 -18.06 7.49
N PRO A 86 -5.59 -19.23 7.29
CA PRO A 86 -6.05 -20.47 7.91
C PRO A 86 -5.54 -20.65 9.35
N SER A 87 -4.63 -19.78 9.82
CA SER A 87 -3.99 -19.88 11.13
C SER A 87 -4.55 -18.85 12.11
N GLU A 88 -4.76 -19.25 13.36
CA GLU A 88 -5.08 -18.33 14.47
C GLU A 88 -3.85 -17.50 14.91
N TYR A 89 -2.65 -17.95 14.57
CA TYR A 89 -1.39 -17.27 14.87
C TYR A 89 -0.62 -16.98 13.59
N TYR A 90 -0.49 -15.70 13.24
CA TYR A 90 0.22 -15.22 12.07
C TYR A 90 0.69 -13.79 12.30
N ASP A 91 1.83 -13.44 11.71
CA ASP A 91 2.45 -12.12 11.79
C ASP A 91 2.64 -11.59 10.37
N SER A 92 1.83 -10.61 9.99
CA SER A 92 1.86 -10.00 8.66
C SER A 92 1.49 -8.53 8.74
N GLY A 93 1.54 -7.83 7.61
CA GLY A 93 1.06 -6.46 7.53
C GLY A 93 1.44 -5.76 6.25
N VAL A 94 0.93 -4.54 6.11
CA VAL A 94 1.25 -3.65 4.99
C VAL A 94 2.29 -2.66 5.45
N MET A 95 3.44 -2.67 4.77
CA MET A 95 4.45 -1.65 4.93
C MET A 95 4.03 -0.41 4.14
N LEU A 96 3.78 0.71 4.83
CA LEU A 96 3.26 1.93 4.19
C LEU A 96 4.35 2.65 3.38
N ARG A 97 5.58 2.67 3.91
CA ARG A 97 6.72 3.32 3.26
C ARG A 97 8.03 2.82 3.85
N GLY A 98 8.70 1.91 3.13
CA GLY A 98 9.90 1.24 3.64
C GLY A 98 9.60 0.36 4.85
N ASP A 99 10.62 0.01 5.61
CA ASP A 99 10.59 -0.97 6.71
C ASP A 99 10.27 -0.38 8.10
N GLY A 100 10.04 0.94 8.18
CA GLY A 100 9.83 1.62 9.47
C GLY A 100 8.38 1.67 9.95
N HIS A 101 7.39 1.61 9.05
CA HIS A 101 5.97 1.81 9.40
C HIS A 101 5.08 0.72 8.77
N GLN A 102 4.57 -0.16 9.63
CA GLN A 102 3.68 -1.26 9.27
C GLN A 102 2.28 -1.05 9.85
N VAL A 103 1.25 -1.30 9.03
CA VAL A 103 -0.09 -1.60 9.53
C VAL A 103 -0.17 -3.11 9.76
N GLN A 104 -0.22 -3.50 11.03
CA GLN A 104 -0.21 -4.91 11.44
C GLN A 104 -1.48 -5.65 11.02
N ILE A 105 -1.31 -6.89 10.56
CA ILE A 105 -2.38 -7.85 10.35
C ILE A 105 -2.00 -9.14 11.10
N GLY A 106 -2.76 -9.46 12.15
CA GLY A 106 -2.50 -10.61 13.02
C GLY A 106 -1.78 -10.23 14.32
N ILE A 107 -1.05 -11.19 14.88
CA ILE A 107 -0.34 -11.05 16.17
C ILE A 107 1.13 -10.87 15.85
N SER A 108 1.73 -9.76 16.31
CA SER A 108 3.16 -9.56 16.16
C SER A 108 3.91 -10.64 16.91
N GLY A 109 4.73 -11.39 16.18
CA GLY A 109 5.62 -12.40 16.68
C GLY A 109 7.06 -11.92 16.67
N SER A 110 7.28 -10.60 16.68
CA SER A 110 8.60 -9.95 16.67
C SER A 110 9.59 -10.77 17.50
N LEU A 111 10.50 -11.42 16.78
CA LEU A 111 11.64 -12.17 17.35
C LEU A 111 12.65 -11.21 17.97
#